data_AF-A0A644YV65-F1
#
_entry.id   AF-A0A644YV65-F1
#
_cell.length_a   1.000
_cell.length_b   1.000
_cell.length_c   1.000
_cell.angle_alpha   90.00
_cell.angle_beta   90.00
_cell.angle_gamma   90.00
#
_symmetry.space_group_name_H-M   'P 1'
#
loop_
_entity.id
_entity.type
_entity.pdbx_description
1 polymer ?
#
loop_
_entity_poly.entity_id
_entity_poly.type
_entity_poly.pdbx_seq_one_letter_code
_entity_poly.pdbx_strand_id
1 'polypeptide(L)'
;MTLGQKIKDARLARGMTQKEVVGDFITRNMLSKIENDSATPSVRTLERLAAALELPTCYFLDEAGLSDGSSPDGLNEARAAYRAGLWQRCLQLLDADSAAGSTDEGYLLHALAGTQAARQALAAGKFAAARELAEAAQYYNQEGMYSSPLLAAELTLTLGAALQRLAADGWQEQRAALLQSMEELDAAFHGKDRPSGA
;
A
#
# COMPACT_ATOMS: atom_id res chain seq x y z
N MET A 1 -2.56 21.73 12.26
CA MET A 1 -1.80 22.73 13.02
C MET A 1 -0.93 21.98 14.02
N THR A 2 0.39 22.12 13.99
CA THR A 2 1.28 21.28 14.82
C THR A 2 1.03 21.47 16.32
N LEU A 3 1.41 20.47 17.13
CA LEU A 3 1.30 20.53 18.59
C LEU A 3 2.00 21.77 19.17
N GLY A 4 3.24 22.05 18.72
CA GLY A 4 3.99 23.23 19.15
C GLY A 4 3.27 24.53 18.83
N GLN A 5 2.71 24.64 17.62
CA GLN A 5 1.94 25.81 17.22
C GLN A 5 0.63 25.96 18.03
N LYS A 6 -0.06 24.87 18.35
CA LYS A 6 -1.26 24.89 19.22
C LYS A 6 -0.95 25.41 20.63
N ILE A 7 0.18 24.97 21.21
CA ILE A 7 0.64 25.43 22.52
C ILE A 7 0.98 26.93 22.47
N LYS A 8 1.70 27.36 21.43
CA LYS A 8 2.08 28.75 21.23
C LYS A 8 0.85 29.65 21.08
N ASP A 9 -0.12 29.25 20.28
CA ASP A 9 -1.34 30.04 20.03
C ASP A 9 -2.22 30.10 21.28
N ALA A 10 -2.38 28.99 22.01
CA ALA A 10 -3.10 28.96 23.28
C ALA A 10 -2.45 29.87 24.35
N ARG A 11 -1.11 29.90 24.38
CA ARG A 11 -0.34 30.79 25.25
C ARG A 11 -0.55 32.26 24.88
N LEU A 12 -0.42 32.59 23.60
CA LEU A 12 -0.58 33.97 23.11
C LEU A 12 -2.02 34.48 23.28
N ALA A 13 -3.02 33.62 23.08
CA ALA A 13 -4.43 33.94 23.31
C ALA A 13 -4.72 34.32 24.78
N ARG A 14 -3.93 33.79 25.71
CA ARG A 14 -3.99 34.13 27.15
C ARG A 14 -3.06 35.26 27.57
N GLY A 15 -2.32 35.85 26.64
CA GLY A 15 -1.37 36.92 26.93
C GLY A 15 -0.18 36.49 27.79
N MET A 16 0.09 35.19 27.89
CA MET A 16 1.14 34.65 28.75
C MET A 16 2.50 34.61 28.03
N THR A 17 3.56 34.88 28.77
CA THR A 17 4.94 34.65 28.32
C THR A 17 5.34 33.19 28.50
N GLN A 18 6.37 32.75 27.77
CA GLN A 18 6.90 31.39 27.94
C GLN A 18 7.33 31.11 29.39
N LYS A 19 7.84 32.10 30.12
CA LYS A 19 8.26 31.92 31.52
C LYS A 19 7.07 31.70 32.46
N GLU A 20 5.94 32.32 32.18
CA GLU A 20 4.72 32.17 33.00
C GLU A 20 4.07 30.80 32.80
N VAL A 21 4.11 30.25 31.59
CA VAL A 21 3.49 28.93 31.29
C VAL A 21 4.31 27.75 31.83
N VAL A 22 5.65 27.84 31.82
CA VAL A 22 6.51 26.69 32.20
C VAL A 22 6.61 26.43 33.70
N GLY A 23 6.19 27.39 34.54
CA GLY A 23 6.30 27.30 35.99
C GLY A 23 7.66 26.78 36.47
N ASP A 24 7.63 25.72 37.27
CA ASP A 24 8.79 25.05 37.88
C ASP A 24 9.18 23.72 37.21
N PHE A 25 8.59 23.39 36.06
CA PHE A 25 8.57 22.00 35.59
C PHE A 25 9.27 21.72 34.29
N ILE A 26 9.47 22.75 33.49
CA ILE A 26 10.41 22.75 32.38
C ILE A 26 11.07 24.13 32.32
N THR A 27 12.13 24.23 31.54
CA THR A 27 12.77 25.53 31.31
C THR A 27 12.06 26.28 30.17
N ARG A 28 12.15 27.62 30.18
CA ARG A 28 11.72 28.46 29.04
C ARG A 28 12.30 27.96 27.71
N ASN A 29 13.56 27.51 27.72
CA ASN A 29 14.23 27.00 26.53
C ASN A 29 13.59 25.70 26.01
N MET A 30 13.18 24.80 26.91
CA MET A 30 12.42 23.60 26.54
C MET A 30 11.09 23.97 25.90
N LEU A 31 10.32 24.89 26.50
CA LEU A 31 9.07 25.36 25.89
C LEU A 31 9.30 26.02 24.54
N SER A 32 10.37 26.80 24.37
CA SER A 32 10.72 27.39 23.07
C SER A 32 11.04 26.35 22.00
N LYS A 33 11.66 25.22 22.37
CA LYS A 33 11.89 24.10 21.43
C LYS A 33 10.59 23.38 21.09
N ILE A 34 9.69 23.23 22.07
CA ILE A 34 8.37 22.62 21.87
C ILE A 34 7.51 23.51 20.95
N GLU A 35 7.42 24.81 21.21
CA GLU A 35 6.62 25.76 20.41
C GLU A 35 7.10 25.90 18.95
N ASN A 36 8.35 25.54 18.68
CA ASN A 36 8.96 25.54 17.33
C ASN A 36 9.10 24.11 16.77
N ASP A 37 8.36 23.14 17.30
CA ASP A 37 8.33 21.73 16.86
C ASP A 37 9.71 21.04 16.80
N SER A 38 10.69 21.58 17.53
CA SER A 38 12.06 21.05 17.60
C SER A 38 12.24 20.03 18.73
N ALA A 39 11.23 19.85 19.59
CA ALA A 39 11.20 18.85 20.64
C ALA A 39 9.77 18.45 20.96
N THR A 40 9.51 17.15 21.08
CA THR A 40 8.20 16.62 21.50
C THR A 40 8.15 16.55 23.03
N PRO A 41 7.14 17.15 23.69
CA PRO A 41 6.99 17.04 25.14
C PRO A 41 6.59 15.61 25.55
N SER A 42 6.96 15.20 26.75
CA SER A 42 6.36 14.00 27.36
C SER A 42 4.87 14.24 27.67
N VAL A 43 4.08 13.18 27.79
CA VAL A 43 2.65 13.28 28.20
C VAL A 43 2.51 14.05 29.50
N ARG A 44 3.37 13.75 30.50
CA ARG A 44 3.38 14.47 31.78
C ARG A 44 3.69 15.96 31.61
N THR A 45 4.62 16.32 30.73
CA THR A 45 4.91 17.73 30.41
C THR A 45 3.70 18.39 29.74
N LEU A 46 3.05 17.70 28.80
CA LEU A 46 1.90 18.20 28.07
C LEU A 46 0.69 18.42 29.02
N GLU A 47 0.42 17.51 29.94
CA GLU A 47 -0.61 17.67 30.97
C GLU A 47 -0.37 18.91 31.83
N ARG A 48 0.88 19.16 32.23
CA ARG A 48 1.23 20.34 33.03
C ARG A 48 1.11 21.64 32.24
N LEU A 49 1.48 21.64 30.96
CA LEU A 49 1.27 22.77 30.06
C LEU A 49 -0.23 23.03 29.85
N ALA A 50 -1.01 21.98 29.63
CA ALA A 50 -2.45 22.10 29.44
C ALA A 50 -3.16 22.65 30.69
N ALA A 51 -2.77 22.18 31.87
CA ALA A 51 -3.24 22.72 33.15
C ALA A 51 -2.87 24.21 33.32
N ALA A 52 -1.62 24.59 33.01
CA ALA A 52 -1.19 26.00 33.08
C ALA A 52 -1.91 26.90 32.05
N LEU A 53 -2.30 26.33 30.92
CA LEU A 53 -3.07 26.99 29.87
C LEU A 53 -4.58 26.82 30.05
N GLU A 54 -5.08 26.29 31.17
CA GLU A 54 -6.51 26.09 31.44
C GLU A 54 -7.27 25.47 30.26
N LEU A 55 -6.67 24.46 29.64
CA LEU A 55 -7.25 23.71 28.54
C LEU A 55 -7.17 22.22 28.89
N PRO A 56 -8.19 21.42 28.51
CA PRO A 56 -8.08 19.99 28.71
C PRO A 56 -6.92 19.46 27.87
N THR A 57 -6.15 18.48 28.38
CA THR A 57 -5.02 17.89 27.63
C THR A 57 -5.46 17.41 26.24
N CYS A 58 -6.71 16.93 26.12
CA CYS A 58 -7.31 16.51 24.85
C CYS A 58 -7.32 17.63 23.79
N TYR A 59 -7.43 18.91 24.15
CA TYR A 59 -7.39 20.02 23.20
C TYR A 59 -6.10 20.05 22.36
N PHE A 60 -4.97 19.70 22.99
CA PHE A 60 -3.67 19.61 22.32
C PHE A 60 -3.49 18.25 21.61
N LEU A 61 -4.29 17.26 21.99
CA LEU A 61 -4.36 15.93 21.41
C LEU A 61 -5.48 15.80 20.36
N ASP A 62 -6.29 16.83 20.10
CA ASP A 62 -7.36 16.75 19.08
C ASP A 62 -6.77 16.71 17.64
N GLU A 63 -5.45 16.86 17.50
CA GLU A 63 -4.66 16.40 16.35
C GLU A 63 -3.59 15.34 16.71
N ALA A 64 -3.56 14.84 17.94
CA ALA A 64 -3.04 13.50 18.17
C ALA A 64 -4.11 12.56 17.63
N GLY A 65 -4.08 12.37 16.32
CA GLY A 65 -4.90 11.38 15.66
C GLY A 65 -4.84 10.11 16.49
N LEU A 66 -6.00 9.45 16.65
CA LEU A 66 -6.04 7.98 16.64
C LEU A 66 -4.87 7.54 15.77
N SER A 67 -3.82 6.92 16.33
CA SER A 67 -2.54 6.67 15.65
C SER A 67 -2.80 6.41 14.18
N ASP A 68 -2.64 7.44 13.36
CA ASP A 68 -3.01 7.39 11.95
C ASP A 68 -1.85 6.80 11.16
N GLY A 69 -0.87 6.17 11.83
CA GLY A 69 0.40 5.71 11.29
C GLY A 69 1.40 6.84 10.97
N SER A 70 1.31 8.02 11.60
CA SER A 70 2.24 9.13 11.35
C SER A 70 3.53 9.14 12.19
N SER A 71 3.80 8.10 12.99
CA SER A 71 5.22 7.70 13.13
C SER A 71 5.71 7.42 11.70
N PRO A 72 6.82 7.98 11.22
CA PRO A 72 7.28 7.75 9.86
C PRO A 72 7.65 6.26 9.69
N ASP A 73 6.62 5.47 9.42
CA ASP A 73 6.63 4.03 9.16
C ASP A 73 6.79 3.74 7.66
N GLY A 74 6.82 4.81 6.84
CA GLY A 74 6.93 4.78 5.38
C GLY A 74 5.62 4.43 4.65
N LEU A 75 4.52 4.14 5.36
CA LEU A 75 3.28 3.64 4.75
C LEU A 75 2.20 4.69 4.51
N ASN A 76 2.41 5.95 4.93
CA ASN A 76 1.38 7.00 4.82
C ASN A 76 0.82 7.18 3.40
N GLU A 77 1.69 7.28 2.40
CA GLU A 77 1.26 7.44 1.00
C GLU A 77 0.58 6.17 0.46
N ALA A 78 1.09 4.99 0.82
CA ALA A 78 0.50 3.71 0.41
C ALA A 78 -0.91 3.55 0.98
N ARG A 79 -1.11 3.88 2.25
CA ARG A 79 -2.42 3.89 2.92
C ARG A 79 -3.38 4.89 2.28
N ALA A 80 -2.90 6.09 1.94
CA ALA A 80 -3.70 7.08 1.22
C ALA A 80 -4.13 6.57 -0.16
N ALA A 81 -3.20 5.98 -0.92
CA ALA A 81 -3.49 5.39 -2.22
C ALA A 81 -4.50 4.23 -2.14
N TYR A 82 -4.35 3.35 -1.14
CA TYR A 82 -5.30 2.25 -0.88
C TYR A 82 -6.71 2.77 -0.59
N ARG A 83 -6.84 3.76 0.31
CA ARG A 83 -8.14 4.37 0.65
C ARG A 83 -8.80 5.06 -0.54
N ALA A 84 -8.00 5.60 -1.45
CA ALA A 84 -8.48 6.23 -2.68
C ALA A 84 -8.82 5.23 -3.81
N GLY A 85 -8.63 3.92 -3.60
CA GLY A 85 -8.85 2.90 -4.62
C GLY A 85 -7.78 2.85 -5.72
N LEU A 86 -6.63 3.51 -5.50
CA LEU A 86 -5.53 3.57 -6.45
C LEU A 86 -4.57 2.39 -6.24
N TRP A 87 -5.04 1.18 -6.54
CA TRP A 87 -4.36 -0.06 -6.17
C TRP A 87 -2.95 -0.17 -6.75
N GLN A 88 -2.76 0.15 -8.03
CA GLN A 88 -1.44 0.11 -8.68
C GLN A 88 -0.47 1.11 -8.05
N ARG A 89 -0.95 2.31 -7.70
CA ARG A 89 -0.13 3.31 -7.01
C ARG A 89 0.25 2.85 -5.62
N CYS A 90 -0.68 2.21 -4.90
CA CYS A 90 -0.41 1.61 -3.60
C CYS A 90 0.72 0.57 -3.70
N LEU A 91 0.63 -0.38 -4.64
CA LEU A 91 1.67 -1.40 -4.87
C LEU A 91 3.03 -0.76 -5.21
N GLN A 92 3.06 0.20 -6.12
CA GLN A 92 4.29 0.92 -6.48
C GLN A 92 4.95 1.63 -5.29
N LEU A 93 4.15 2.20 -4.39
CA LEU A 93 4.66 2.87 -3.19
C LEU A 93 5.25 1.86 -2.20
N LEU A 94 4.61 0.70 -2.04
CA LEU A 94 5.09 -0.36 -1.17
C LEU A 94 6.38 -1.01 -1.71
N ASP A 95 6.47 -1.20 -3.04
CA ASP A 95 7.68 -1.72 -3.69
C ASP A 95 8.86 -0.74 -3.59
N ALA A 96 8.57 0.57 -3.64
CA ALA A 96 9.59 1.63 -3.61
C ALA A 96 10.26 1.79 -2.23
N ASP A 97 9.54 1.48 -1.15
CA ASP A 97 10.06 1.49 0.22
C ASP A 97 10.04 0.07 0.78
N SER A 98 11.07 -0.72 0.48
CA SER A 98 11.13 -2.12 0.93
C SER A 98 11.17 -2.27 2.46
N ALA A 99 11.62 -1.24 3.21
CA ALA A 99 11.63 -1.29 4.66
C ALA A 99 10.20 -1.18 5.22
N ALA A 100 9.42 -0.23 4.72
CA ALA A 100 8.01 -0.08 5.08
C ALA A 100 7.13 -1.19 4.50
N GLY A 101 7.36 -1.53 3.24
CA GLY A 101 6.61 -2.51 2.47
C GLY A 101 6.76 -3.94 2.98
N SER A 102 7.84 -4.25 3.71
CA SER A 102 8.09 -5.57 4.32
C SER A 102 7.63 -5.71 5.78
N THR A 103 6.99 -4.68 6.33
CA THR A 103 6.31 -4.79 7.63
C THR A 103 5.05 -5.65 7.51
N ASP A 104 4.51 -6.14 8.63
CA ASP A 104 3.27 -6.92 8.63
C ASP A 104 2.08 -6.14 8.01
N GLU A 105 1.99 -4.84 8.28
CA GLU A 105 1.00 -3.98 7.63
C GLU A 105 1.31 -3.77 6.15
N GLY A 106 2.58 -3.61 5.79
CA GLY A 106 3.01 -3.55 4.38
C GLY A 106 2.59 -4.79 3.60
N TYR A 107 2.81 -5.99 4.15
CA TYR A 107 2.37 -7.26 3.54
C TYR A 107 0.85 -7.35 3.44
N LEU A 108 0.12 -6.93 4.48
CA LEU A 108 -1.33 -6.84 4.42
C LEU A 108 -1.81 -5.91 3.30
N LEU A 109 -1.20 -4.73 3.15
CA LEU A 109 -1.53 -3.78 2.09
C LEU A 109 -1.21 -4.33 0.70
N HIS A 110 -0.08 -5.04 0.52
CA HIS A 110 0.22 -5.73 -0.73
C HIS A 110 -0.84 -6.77 -1.08
N ALA A 111 -1.23 -7.62 -0.12
CA ALA A 111 -2.23 -8.66 -0.33
C ALA A 111 -3.59 -8.05 -0.72
N LEU A 112 -4.05 -7.04 0.02
CA LEU A 112 -5.34 -6.39 -0.23
C LEU A 112 -5.36 -5.59 -1.54
N ALA A 113 -4.36 -4.73 -1.77
CA ALA A 113 -4.27 -3.93 -2.99
C ALA A 113 -4.06 -4.82 -4.22
N GLY A 114 -3.20 -5.83 -4.11
CA GLY A 114 -2.94 -6.81 -5.15
C GLY A 114 -4.19 -7.60 -5.55
N THR A 115 -5.00 -8.02 -4.57
CA THR A 115 -6.29 -8.68 -4.85
C THR A 115 -7.21 -7.78 -5.68
N GLN A 116 -7.36 -6.51 -5.30
CA GLN A 116 -8.22 -5.57 -6.05
C GLN A 116 -7.66 -5.26 -7.44
N ALA A 117 -6.34 -5.07 -7.54
CA ALA A 117 -5.67 -4.85 -8.82
C ALA A 117 -5.83 -6.05 -9.76
N ALA A 118 -5.71 -7.28 -9.24
CA ALA A 118 -5.92 -8.52 -9.98
C ALA A 118 -7.37 -8.62 -10.49
N ARG A 119 -8.38 -8.33 -9.65
CA ARG A 119 -9.78 -8.29 -10.09
C ARG A 119 -10.01 -7.27 -11.20
N GLN A 120 -9.45 -6.06 -11.07
CA GLN A 120 -9.57 -5.04 -12.10
C GLN A 120 -8.90 -5.46 -13.42
N ALA A 121 -7.71 -6.07 -13.35
CA ALA A 121 -7.03 -6.60 -14.51
C ALA A 121 -7.83 -7.72 -15.18
N LEU A 122 -8.41 -8.63 -14.39
CA LEU A 122 -9.26 -9.72 -14.89
C LEU A 122 -10.50 -9.16 -15.61
N ALA A 123 -11.19 -8.20 -14.99
CA ALA A 123 -12.36 -7.54 -15.56
C ALA A 123 -12.01 -6.76 -16.85
N ALA A 124 -10.80 -6.21 -16.93
CA ALA A 124 -10.28 -5.53 -18.11
C ALA A 124 -9.73 -6.46 -19.20
N GLY A 125 -9.86 -7.80 -19.05
CA GLY A 125 -9.35 -8.78 -20.01
C GLY A 125 -7.82 -8.93 -20.01
N LYS A 126 -7.11 -8.32 -19.07
CA LYS A 126 -5.65 -8.37 -18.96
C LYS A 126 -5.23 -9.61 -18.16
N PHE A 127 -5.46 -10.79 -18.70
CA PHE A 127 -5.36 -12.06 -17.96
C PHE A 127 -3.95 -12.36 -17.44
N ALA A 128 -2.91 -12.05 -18.22
CA ALA A 128 -1.51 -12.22 -17.77
C ALA A 128 -1.20 -11.35 -16.53
N ALA A 129 -1.58 -10.07 -16.59
CA ALA A 129 -1.42 -9.15 -15.45
C ALA A 129 -2.28 -9.57 -14.25
N ALA A 130 -3.50 -10.05 -14.48
CA ALA A 130 -4.37 -10.56 -13.42
C ALA A 130 -3.75 -11.76 -12.70
N ARG A 131 -3.11 -12.68 -13.45
CA ARG A 131 -2.38 -13.81 -12.90
C ARG A 131 -1.21 -13.36 -12.04
N GLU A 132 -0.34 -12.50 -12.57
CA GLU A 132 0.84 -12.01 -11.85
C GLU A 132 0.47 -11.26 -10.57
N LEU A 133 -0.51 -10.36 -10.64
CA LEU A 133 -0.99 -9.62 -9.48
C LEU A 133 -1.60 -10.54 -8.41
N ALA A 134 -2.34 -11.58 -8.83
CA ALA A 134 -2.93 -12.52 -7.90
C ALA A 134 -1.90 -13.46 -7.26
N GLU A 135 -0.87 -13.90 -8.01
CA GLU A 135 0.27 -14.66 -7.47
C GLU A 135 1.04 -13.85 -6.44
N ALA A 136 1.36 -12.58 -6.75
CA ALA A 136 2.04 -11.69 -5.82
C ALA A 136 1.19 -11.45 -4.55
N ALA A 137 -0.10 -11.15 -4.71
CA ALA A 137 -1.00 -10.98 -3.57
C ALA A 137 -1.10 -12.25 -2.70
N GLN A 138 -1.07 -13.44 -3.33
CA GLN A 138 -1.11 -14.72 -2.64
C GLN A 138 0.15 -14.96 -1.82
N TYR A 139 1.32 -14.58 -2.34
CA TYR A 139 2.59 -14.62 -1.62
C TYR A 139 2.52 -13.75 -0.35
N TYR A 140 2.18 -12.47 -0.47
CA TYR A 140 2.11 -11.58 0.70
C TYR A 140 1.04 -11.99 1.72
N ASN A 141 -0.08 -12.57 1.28
CA ASN A 141 -1.09 -13.11 2.18
C ASN A 141 -0.61 -14.36 2.95
N GLN A 142 0.31 -15.15 2.39
CA GLN A 142 0.85 -16.33 3.07
C GLN A 142 2.00 -15.98 4.02
N GLU A 143 2.85 -15.05 3.62
CA GLU A 143 4.04 -14.68 4.41
C GLU A 143 3.73 -13.67 5.53
N GLY A 144 2.65 -12.91 5.42
CA GLY A 144 2.28 -11.88 6.40
C GLY A 144 1.60 -12.42 7.66
N MET A 145 1.82 -11.76 8.79
CA MET A 145 1.16 -12.08 10.07
C MET A 145 -0.37 -12.07 9.97
N TYR A 146 -0.94 -11.25 9.08
CA TYR A 146 -2.39 -11.07 8.89
C TYR A 146 -2.99 -11.97 7.79
N SER A 147 -2.45 -13.17 7.62
CA SER A 147 -2.94 -14.14 6.62
C SER A 147 -4.44 -14.40 6.73
N SER A 148 -5.13 -14.39 5.59
CA SER A 148 -6.56 -14.65 5.50
C SER A 148 -6.86 -15.82 4.54
N PRO A 149 -7.48 -16.91 5.04
CA PRO A 149 -7.94 -18.01 4.19
C PRO A 149 -9.01 -17.57 3.18
N LEU A 150 -9.81 -16.56 3.53
CA LEU A 150 -10.83 -16.01 2.63
C LEU A 150 -10.18 -15.30 1.43
N LEU A 151 -9.14 -14.48 1.68
CA LEU A 151 -8.38 -13.85 0.60
C LEU A 151 -7.67 -14.91 -0.26
N ALA A 152 -7.10 -15.95 0.35
CA ALA A 152 -6.45 -17.03 -0.39
C ALA A 152 -7.43 -17.78 -1.33
N ALA A 153 -8.64 -18.08 -0.84
CA ALA A 153 -9.67 -18.71 -1.66
C ALA A 153 -10.06 -17.81 -2.85
N GLU A 154 -10.23 -16.52 -2.60
CA GLU A 154 -10.55 -15.54 -3.64
C GLU A 154 -9.44 -15.40 -4.69
N LEU A 155 -8.19 -15.30 -4.27
CA LEU A 155 -7.03 -15.22 -5.15
C LEU A 155 -6.89 -16.50 -5.99
N THR A 156 -7.14 -17.66 -5.40
CA THR A 156 -7.18 -18.95 -6.10
C THR A 156 -8.23 -18.95 -7.22
N LEU A 157 -9.43 -18.42 -6.95
CA LEU A 157 -10.48 -18.29 -7.97
C LEU A 157 -10.09 -17.31 -9.08
N THR A 158 -9.48 -16.18 -8.71
CA THR A 158 -8.99 -15.17 -9.65
C THR A 158 -7.90 -15.73 -10.57
N LEU A 159 -6.96 -16.48 -9.99
CA LEU A 159 -5.91 -17.20 -10.72
C LEU A 159 -6.48 -18.24 -11.67
N GLY A 160 -7.41 -19.07 -11.18
CA GLY A 160 -8.08 -20.08 -12.01
C GLY A 160 -8.79 -19.45 -13.21
N ALA A 161 -9.52 -18.35 -12.99
CA ALA A 161 -10.19 -17.62 -14.06
C ALA A 161 -9.21 -17.01 -15.06
N ALA A 162 -8.12 -16.38 -14.59
CA ALA A 162 -7.10 -15.81 -15.45
C ALA A 162 -6.39 -16.88 -16.30
N LEU A 163 -5.99 -17.99 -15.69
CA LEU A 163 -5.33 -19.12 -16.35
C LEU A 163 -6.24 -19.80 -17.37
N GLN A 164 -7.52 -20.01 -17.05
CA GLN A 164 -8.49 -20.57 -17.99
C GLN A 164 -8.63 -19.70 -19.24
N ARG A 165 -8.64 -18.37 -19.07
CA ARG A 165 -8.72 -17.43 -20.19
C ARG A 165 -7.44 -17.41 -21.02
N LEU A 166 -6.27 -17.38 -20.39
CA LEU A 166 -4.98 -17.51 -21.06
C LEU A 166 -4.86 -18.82 -21.85
N ALA A 167 -5.36 -19.92 -21.29
CA ALA A 167 -5.36 -21.22 -21.96
C ALA A 167 -6.35 -21.25 -23.14
N ALA A 168 -7.50 -20.58 -23.03
CA ALA A 168 -8.47 -20.47 -24.13
C ALA A 168 -7.91 -19.65 -25.30
N ASP A 169 -7.19 -18.56 -25.00
CA ASP A 169 -6.57 -17.71 -26.01
C ASP A 169 -5.32 -18.39 -26.62
N GLY A 170 -4.53 -19.10 -25.82
CA GLY A 170 -3.34 -19.83 -26.28
C GLY A 170 -3.66 -21.10 -27.08
N TRP A 171 -4.73 -21.83 -26.75
CA TRP A 171 -5.08 -23.08 -27.45
C TRP A 171 -5.41 -22.84 -28.92
N GLN A 172 -6.12 -21.75 -29.24
CA GLN A 172 -6.49 -21.46 -30.64
C GLN A 172 -5.26 -21.10 -31.47
N GLU A 173 -4.37 -20.26 -30.95
CA GLU A 173 -3.12 -19.88 -31.62
C GLU A 173 -2.14 -21.07 -31.74
N GLN A 174 -1.96 -21.85 -30.67
CA GLN A 174 -1.11 -23.05 -30.67
C GLN A 174 -1.65 -24.12 -31.62
N ARG A 175 -2.98 -24.31 -31.66
CA ARG A 175 -3.63 -25.22 -32.61
C ARG A 175 -3.47 -24.73 -34.05
N ALA A 176 -3.62 -23.43 -34.31
CA ALA A 176 -3.43 -22.86 -35.64
C ALA A 176 -1.98 -23.03 -36.13
N ALA A 177 -0.99 -22.73 -35.28
CA ALA A 177 0.43 -22.92 -35.60
C ALA A 177 0.79 -24.39 -35.83
N LEU A 178 0.21 -25.31 -35.06
CA LEU A 178 0.39 -26.76 -35.24
C LEU A 178 -0.21 -27.23 -36.57
N LEU A 179 -1.43 -26.80 -36.90
CA LEU A 179 -2.09 -27.16 -38.15
C LEU A 179 -1.29 -26.65 -39.36
N GLN A 180 -0.81 -25.41 -39.32
CA GLN A 180 0.04 -24.84 -40.37
C GLN A 180 1.35 -25.62 -40.52
N SER A 181 2.00 -25.99 -39.41
CA SER A 181 3.21 -26.82 -39.44
C SER A 181 2.95 -28.21 -40.03
N MET A 182 1.76 -28.79 -39.80
CA MET A 182 1.37 -30.07 -40.40
C MET A 182 1.12 -29.96 -41.91
N GLU A 183 0.48 -28.88 -42.38
CA GLU A 183 0.30 -28.61 -43.81
C GLU A 183 1.62 -28.44 -44.55
N GLU A 184 2.58 -27.72 -43.95
CA GLU A 184 3.94 -27.56 -44.49
C GLU A 184 4.68 -28.89 -44.58
N LEU A 185 4.55 -29.74 -43.56
CA LEU A 185 5.14 -31.09 -43.53
C LEU A 185 4.54 -31.99 -44.62
N ASP A 186 3.21 -31.98 -44.76
CA ASP A 186 2.47 -32.78 -45.75
C ASP A 186 2.82 -32.34 -47.18
N ALA A 187 2.90 -31.03 -47.43
CA ALA A 187 3.35 -30.47 -48.69
C ALA A 187 4.81 -30.84 -49.00
N ALA A 188 5.69 -30.87 -48.01
CA ALA A 188 7.08 -31.29 -48.18
C ALA A 188 7.22 -32.80 -48.46
N PHE A 189 6.31 -33.62 -47.94
CA PHE A 189 6.29 -35.06 -48.13
C PHE A 189 5.70 -35.43 -49.49
N HIS A 190 4.54 -34.87 -49.85
CA HIS A 190 3.86 -35.15 -51.11
C HIS A 190 4.36 -34.31 -52.30
N GLY A 191 5.06 -33.20 -52.05
CA GLY A 191 5.71 -32.39 -53.08
C GLY A 191 6.95 -33.05 -53.70
N LYS A 192 7.52 -34.08 -53.06
CA LYS A 192 8.64 -34.88 -53.60
C LYS A 192 8.21 -36.05 -54.49
N ASP A 193 6.92 -36.41 -54.47
CA ASP A 193 6.39 -37.59 -55.17
C ASP A 193 5.68 -37.28 -56.49
N ARG A 194 5.78 -36.06 -57.02
CA ARG A 194 5.47 -35.84 -58.44
C ARG A 194 6.72 -36.11 -59.27
N PRO A 195 6.84 -37.29 -59.93
CA PRO A 195 7.85 -37.43 -60.97
C PRO A 195 7.56 -36.35 -62.02
N SER A 196 8.55 -35.49 -62.25
CA SER A 196 8.62 -34.67 -63.45
C SER A 196 8.39 -35.59 -64.64
N GLY A 197 7.24 -35.43 -65.30
CA GLY A 197 6.78 -36.29 -66.37
C GLY A 197 7.86 -36.53 -67.43
N ALA A 198 7.92 -37.79 -67.83
CA ALA A 198 8.33 -38.22 -69.16
C ALA A 198 7.42 -37.60 -70.24
#